data_AF-A0A7C3RHL3-F1
#
_entry.id   AF-A0A7C3RHL3-F1
#
_cell.length_a   1.000
_cell.length_b   1.000
_cell.length_c   1.000
_cell.angle_alpha   90.00
_cell.angle_beta   90.00
_cell.angle_gamma   90.00
#
_symmetry.space_group_name_H-M   'P 1'
#
loop_
_entity.id
_entity.type
_entity.pdbx_description
1 polymer ?
#
loop_
_entity_poly.entity_id
_entity_poly.type
_entity_poly.pdbx_seq_one_letter_code
_entity_poly.pdbx_strand_id
1 'polypeptide(L)'
;MKRLILILTVVLALAFSAPVMSAPFPDVPSNHWAYDAVNELASRGLIVGYPDGTFRGNNPLTRYELAMILSRLIPQLEKIA
;
A
#
# COMPACT_ATOMS: atom_id res chain seq x y z
N MET A 1 -33.26 20.21 18.90
CA MET A 1 -31.93 19.84 19.42
C MET A 1 -31.59 18.36 19.23
N LYS A 2 -32.44 17.40 19.63
CA LYS A 2 -32.18 15.95 19.45
C LYS A 2 -31.97 15.49 18.00
N ARG A 3 -32.72 16.07 17.04
CA ARG A 3 -32.59 15.78 15.60
C ARG A 3 -31.28 16.29 14.98
N LEU A 4 -30.73 17.41 15.49
CA LEU A 4 -29.43 17.91 15.05
C LEU A 4 -28.27 17.02 15.53
N ILE A 5 -28.35 16.54 16.78
CA ILE A 5 -27.35 15.63 17.34
C ILE A 5 -27.33 14.31 16.54
N LEU A 6 -28.50 13.79 16.19
CA LEU A 6 -28.61 12.56 15.39
C LEU A 6 -27.96 12.70 14.00
N ILE A 7 -28.17 13.83 13.32
CA ILE A 7 -27.57 14.11 12.01
C ILE A 7 -26.05 14.23 12.14
N LEU A 8 -25.55 14.93 13.16
CA LEU A 8 -24.11 15.08 13.41
C LEU A 8 -23.44 13.73 13.70
N THR A 9 -24.09 12.85 14.47
CA THR A 9 -23.55 11.51 14.76
C THR A 9 -23.51 10.61 13.52
N VAL A 10 -24.49 10.71 12.63
CA VAL A 10 -24.52 9.95 11.38
C VAL A 10 -23.44 10.44 10.42
N VAL A 11 -23.25 11.76 10.31
CA VAL A 11 -22.19 12.34 9.47
C VAL A 11 -20.80 11.97 9.99
N LEU A 12 -20.58 11.99 11.31
CA LEU A 12 -19.30 11.59 11.90
C LEU A 12 -19.02 10.08 11.72
N ALA A 13 -20.05 9.23 11.86
CA ALA A 13 -19.92 7.80 11.63
C ALA A 13 -19.62 7.47 10.15
N LEU A 14 -20.23 8.19 9.21
CA LEU A 14 -19.93 8.08 7.78
C LEU A 14 -18.50 8.56 7.45
N ALA A 15 -18.02 9.64 8.08
CA ALA A 15 -16.67 10.15 7.87
C ALA A 15 -15.58 9.19 8.39
N PHE A 16 -15.87 8.39 9.42
CA PHE A 16 -14.93 7.40 9.96
C PHE A 16 -14.81 6.12 9.09
N SER A 17 -15.76 5.91 8.17
CA SER A 17 -15.78 4.76 7.26
C SER A 17 -15.04 4.99 5.94
N ALA A 18 -14.49 6.19 5.72
CA ALA A 18 -13.70 6.47 4.54
C ALA A 18 -12.38 5.67 4.60
N PRO A 19 -12.03 4.90 3.56
CA PRO A 19 -10.73 4.27 3.51
C PRO A 19 -9.65 5.37 3.51
N VAL A 20 -8.77 5.34 4.50
CA VAL A 20 -7.57 6.18 4.47
C VAL A 20 -6.69 5.67 3.34
N MET A 21 -6.67 6.39 2.23
CA MET A 21 -5.74 6.14 1.13
C MET A 21 -4.36 6.64 1.54
N SER A 22 -3.67 5.86 2.38
CA SER A 22 -2.27 6.12 2.71
C SER A 22 -1.38 5.59 1.60
N ALA A 23 -0.27 6.29 1.33
CA ALA A 23 0.82 5.71 0.56
C ALA A 23 1.23 4.37 1.21
N PRO A 24 1.56 3.33 0.42
CA PRO A 24 1.89 2.00 0.93
C PRO A 24 3.06 2.00 1.90
N PHE A 25 4.02 2.92 1.72
CA PHE A 25 5.25 2.98 2.50
C PHE A 25 5.55 4.43 2.94
N PRO A 26 5.78 4.67 4.25
CA PRO A 26 6.05 6.00 4.78
C PRO A 26 7.45 6.52 4.42
N ASP A 27 8.38 5.63 4.08
CA ASP A 27 9.76 5.95 3.68
C ASP A 27 9.92 6.14 2.15
N VAL A 28 8.81 6.16 1.41
CA VAL A 28 8.78 6.47 -0.03
C VAL A 28 7.86 7.67 -0.26
N PRO A 29 8.38 8.91 -0.12
CA PRO A 29 7.56 10.11 -0.27
C PRO A 29 7.15 10.32 -1.73
N SER A 30 6.03 11.03 -1.95
CA SER A 30 5.44 11.25 -3.28
C SER A 30 6.30 12.00 -4.29
N ASN A 31 7.33 12.71 -3.81
CA ASN A 31 8.32 13.40 -4.64
C ASN A 31 9.58 12.55 -4.91
N HIS A 32 9.63 11.31 -4.43
CA HIS A 32 10.75 10.40 -4.68
C HIS A 32 10.63 9.80 -6.09
N TRP A 33 11.76 9.70 -6.81
CA TRP A 33 11.78 9.20 -8.20
C TRP A 33 11.19 7.78 -8.35
N ALA A 34 11.29 6.96 -7.32
CA ALA A 34 10.79 5.59 -7.31
C ALA A 34 9.33 5.46 -6.87
N TYR A 35 8.67 6.55 -6.49
CA TYR A 35 7.35 6.52 -5.86
C TYR A 35 6.32 5.75 -6.68
N ASP A 36 6.19 6.09 -7.97
CA ASP A 36 5.20 5.46 -8.85
C ASP A 36 5.50 3.97 -9.07
N ALA A 37 6.77 3.62 -9.31
CA ALA A 37 7.18 2.24 -9.52
C ALA A 37 6.95 1.36 -8.28
N VAL A 38 7.30 1.87 -7.09
CA VAL A 38 7.12 1.14 -5.84
C VAL A 38 5.63 0.94 -5.55
N ASN A 39 4.81 1.98 -5.75
CA ASN A 39 3.37 1.91 -5.53
C ASN A 39 2.69 0.97 -6.52
N GLU A 40 3.11 0.98 -7.78
CA GLU A 40 2.57 0.05 -8.77
C GLU A 40 2.87 -1.40 -8.38
N LEU A 41 4.12 -1.71 -8.03
CA LEU A 41 4.51 -3.06 -7.63
C LEU A 41 3.83 -3.50 -6.32
N ALA A 42 3.62 -2.57 -5.39
CA ALA A 42 2.86 -2.83 -4.16
C ALA A 42 1.38 -3.09 -4.45
N SER A 43 0.76 -2.32 -5.35
CA SER A 43 -0.65 -2.52 -5.76
C SER A 43 -0.89 -3.88 -6.42
N ARG A 44 0.14 -4.43 -7.07
CA ARG A 44 0.14 -5.78 -7.67
C ARG A 44 0.50 -6.88 -6.66
N GLY A 45 0.76 -6.53 -5.40
CA GLY A 45 1.18 -7.43 -4.35
C GLY A 45 2.56 -8.04 -4.55
N LEU A 46 3.38 -7.51 -5.46
CA LEU A 46 4.73 -8.02 -5.73
C LEU A 46 5.71 -7.60 -4.62
N ILE A 47 5.51 -6.39 -4.09
CA ILE A 47 6.27 -5.81 -2.98
C ILE A 47 5.29 -5.60 -1.80
N VAL A 48 5.66 -6.09 -0.62
CA VAL A 48 4.83 -5.99 0.60
C VAL A 48 5.45 -5.06 1.66
N GLY A 49 6.75 -4.81 1.57
CA GLY A 49 7.51 -4.08 2.59
C GLY A 49 7.86 -4.93 3.81
N TYR A 50 8.36 -4.27 4.84
CA TYR A 50 8.77 -4.86 6.11
C TYR A 50 7.61 -4.83 7.14
N PRO A 51 7.69 -5.60 8.24
CA PRO A 51 6.66 -5.61 9.27
C PRO A 51 6.38 -4.24 9.93
N ASP A 52 7.34 -3.31 9.84
CA ASP A 52 7.21 -1.92 10.30
C ASP A 52 6.53 -1.00 9.28
N GLY A 53 6.12 -1.53 8.13
CA GLY A 53 5.46 -0.82 7.05
C GLY A 53 6.40 -0.09 6.10
N THR A 54 7.73 -0.28 6.20
CA THR A 54 8.71 0.41 5.33
C THR A 54 9.03 -0.37 4.05
N PHE A 55 9.55 0.33 3.02
CA PHE A 55 10.08 -0.27 1.79
C PHE A 55 11.58 -0.54 1.86
N ARG A 56 12.34 0.35 2.51
CA ARG A 56 13.82 0.34 2.66
C ARG A 56 14.58 0.26 1.34
N GLY A 57 14.17 1.05 0.35
CA GLY A 57 14.72 1.02 -1.01
C GLY A 57 16.23 1.32 -1.16
N ASN A 58 16.88 1.86 -0.12
CA ASN A 58 18.33 2.09 -0.10
C ASN A 58 19.13 0.87 0.37
N ASN A 59 18.47 -0.16 0.91
CA ASN A 59 19.14 -1.39 1.32
C ASN A 59 19.43 -2.28 0.11
N PRO A 60 20.53 -3.04 0.13
CA PRO A 60 20.75 -4.08 -0.86
C PRO A 60 19.61 -5.12 -0.82
N LEU A 61 19.08 -5.45 -1.99
CA LEU A 61 18.09 -6.51 -2.13
C LEU A 61 18.75 -7.87 -1.89
N THR A 62 18.27 -8.62 -0.91
CA THR A 62 18.76 -9.97 -0.64
C THR A 62 18.25 -10.96 -1.70
N ARG A 63 18.97 -12.07 -1.87
CA ARG A 63 18.52 -13.18 -2.75
C ARG A 63 17.16 -13.74 -2.32
N TYR A 64 16.88 -13.75 -1.01
CA TYR A 64 15.59 -14.20 -0.47
C TYR A 64 14.45 -13.25 -0.87
N GLU A 65 14.63 -11.94 -0.71
CA GLU A 65 13.63 -10.95 -1.10
C GLU A 65 13.37 -10.99 -2.61
N LEU A 66 14.42 -11.13 -3.43
CA LEU A 66 14.28 -11.33 -4.87
C LEU A 66 13.47 -12.59 -5.19
N ALA A 67 13.79 -13.73 -4.57
CA ALA A 67 13.06 -14.98 -4.78
C ALA A 67 11.58 -14.86 -4.40
N MET A 68 11.26 -14.12 -3.33
CA MET A 68 9.89 -13.84 -2.91
C MET A 68 9.14 -12.95 -3.91
N ILE A 69 9.80 -11.97 -4.52
CA ILE A 69 9.18 -11.16 -5.59
C ILE A 69 8.87 -12.05 -6.80
N LEU A 70 9.82 -12.89 -7.21
CA LEU A 70 9.65 -13.80 -8.35
C LEU A 70 8.56 -14.83 -8.11
N SER A 71 8.46 -15.40 -6.91
CA SER A 71 7.40 -16.38 -6.59
C SER A 71 6.00 -15.80 -6.67
N ARG A 72 5.84 -14.49 -6.44
CA ARG A 72 4.58 -13.76 -6.63
C ARG A 72 4.34 -13.36 -8.08
N LEU A 73 5.41 -13.05 -8.82
CA LEU A 73 5.35 -12.58 -10.20
C LEU A 73 4.99 -13.71 -11.19
N ILE A 74 5.65 -14.87 -11.09
CA ILE A 74 5.52 -15.96 -12.07
C ILE A 74 4.05 -16.38 -12.29
N PRO A 75 3.25 -16.65 -11.24
CA PRO A 75 1.84 -17.02 -11.44
C PRO A 75 0.97 -15.91 -12.03
N GLN A 76 1.38 -14.63 -11.92
CA GLN A 76 0.67 -13.53 -12.57
C GLN A 76 0.97 -13.48 -14.07
N LEU A 77 2.21 -13.78 -14.47
CA LEU A 77 2.61 -13.84 -15.88
C LEU A 77 1.90 -15.00 -16.61
N GLU A 78 1.79 -16.15 -15.96
CA GLU A 78 1.09 -17.33 -16.52
C GLU A 78 -0.40 -17.07 -16.77
N LYS A 79 -1.03 -16.12 -16.08
CA LYS A 79 -2.45 -15.76 -16.33
C LYS A 79 -2.64 -14.87 -17.55
N ILE A 80 -1.57 -14.26 -18.05
CA ILE A 80 -1.60 -13.31 -19.17
C ILE A 80 -1.20 -14.00 -20.49
N ALA A 81 -0.47 -15.12 -20.39
CA ALA A 81 -0.07 -15.97 -21.51
C ALA A 81 -1.20 -16.93 -21.94
#